data_AF-A0A849MAF7-F1
#
_entry.id   AF-A0A849MAF7-F1
#
_cell.length_a   1.000
_cell.length_b   1.000
_cell.length_c   1.000
_cell.angle_alpha   90.00
_cell.angle_beta   90.00
_cell.angle_gamma   90.00
#
_symmetry.space_group_name_H-M   'P 1'
#
loop_
_entity.id
_entity.type
_entity.pdbx_description
1 polymer ?
#
loop_
_entity_poly.entity_id
_entity_poly.type
_entity_poly.pdbx_seq_one_letter_code
_entity_poly.pdbx_strand_id
1 'polypeptide(L)'
;MAEYDLSDPYDLDMMHHLFDQLSEEEWGDYIERATEKKMGYKNINILKTAQRKARLSKYLSDKVIRWILSVVEELDAENEDK
;
A
#
# COMPACT_ATOMS: atom_id res chain seq x y z
N MET A 1 -3.72 1.59 11.42
CA MET A 1 -2.80 2.70 11.11
C MET A 1 -1.58 2.55 11.99
N ALA A 2 -0.56 1.90 11.48
CA ALA A 2 0.78 2.16 11.97
C ALA A 2 1.10 3.65 11.71
N GLU A 3 1.43 4.40 12.75
CA GLU A 3 1.83 5.81 12.63
C GLU A 3 3.28 5.90 12.16
N TYR A 4 3.53 5.67 10.87
CA TYR A 4 4.87 5.88 10.31
C TYR A 4 5.25 7.37 10.33
N ASP A 5 6.34 7.72 11.02
CA ASP A 5 6.94 9.03 11.05
C ASP A 5 7.82 9.25 9.80
N LEU A 6 7.39 10.16 8.92
CA LEU A 6 8.12 10.49 7.70
C LEU A 6 9.42 11.27 7.93
N SER A 7 9.69 11.65 9.18
CA SER A 7 10.95 12.28 9.59
C SER A 7 11.95 11.30 10.18
N ASP A 8 11.53 10.07 10.51
CA ASP A 8 12.39 9.04 11.05
C ASP A 8 12.92 8.11 9.95
N PRO A 9 14.26 8.01 9.77
CA PRO A 9 14.85 7.17 8.72
C PRO A 9 14.53 5.68 8.85
N TYR A 10 14.27 5.18 10.06
CA TYR A 10 13.94 3.77 10.28
C TYR A 10 12.52 3.46 9.82
N ASP A 11 11.55 4.32 10.14
CA ASP A 11 10.19 4.20 9.63
C ASP A 11 10.14 4.28 8.10
N LEU A 12 10.94 5.15 7.48
CA LEU A 12 11.08 5.20 6.03
C LEU A 12 11.61 3.89 5.45
N ASP A 13 12.72 3.37 5.98
CA ASP A 13 13.30 2.10 5.50
C ASP A 13 12.31 0.93 5.64
N MET A 14 11.60 0.88 6.78
CA MET A 14 10.56 -0.12 7.04
C MET A 14 9.41 0.00 6.03
N MET A 15 8.90 1.20 5.76
CA MET A 15 7.83 1.40 4.77
C MET A 15 8.25 0.95 3.36
N HIS A 16 9.48 1.29 2.96
CA HIS A 16 10.05 0.85 1.69
C HIS A 16 10.16 -0.67 1.62
N HIS A 17 10.64 -1.31 2.69
CA HIS A 17 10.73 -2.76 2.79
C HIS A 17 9.36 -3.43 2.66
N LEU A 18 8.37 -3.01 3.45
CA LEU A 18 7.00 -3.54 3.42
C LEU A 18 6.38 -3.43 2.03
N PHE A 19 6.57 -2.29 1.37
CA PHE A 19 6.11 -2.10 0.00
C PHE A 19 6.80 -3.04 -0.99
N ASP A 20 8.12 -3.20 -0.89
CA ASP A 20 8.92 -4.00 -1.83
C ASP A 20 8.79 -5.52 -1.60
N GLN A 21 8.19 -5.96 -0.50
CA GLN A 21 7.84 -7.37 -0.28
C GLN A 21 6.75 -7.83 -1.26
N LEU A 22 5.80 -6.97 -1.60
CA LEU A 22 4.65 -7.29 -2.44
C LEU A 22 5.00 -7.30 -3.93
N SER A 23 4.67 -8.39 -4.60
CA SER A 23 4.76 -8.59 -6.04
C SER A 23 3.63 -7.92 -6.80
N GLU A 24 3.80 -7.80 -8.13
CA GLU A 24 2.77 -7.24 -9.02
C GLU A 24 1.44 -8.00 -8.96
N GLU A 25 1.50 -9.33 -8.77
CA GLU A 25 0.33 -10.21 -8.63
C GLU A 25 -0.40 -9.94 -7.31
N GLU A 26 0.31 -9.86 -6.20
CA GLU A 26 -0.27 -9.54 -4.87
C GLU A 26 -0.93 -8.14 -4.87
N TRP A 27 -0.35 -7.15 -5.54
CA TRP A 27 -1.01 -5.86 -5.74
C TRP A 27 -2.29 -5.95 -6.56
N GLY A 28 -2.36 -6.89 -7.51
CA GLY A 28 -3.57 -7.20 -8.27
C GLY A 28 -4.72 -7.63 -7.36
N ASP A 29 -4.44 -8.56 -6.44
CA ASP A 29 -5.43 -9.05 -5.46
C ASP A 29 -5.96 -7.91 -4.57
N TYR A 30 -5.09 -6.99 -4.14
CA TYR A 30 -5.52 -5.81 -3.38
C TYR A 30 -6.41 -4.86 -4.21
N ILE A 31 -6.14 -4.69 -5.50
CA ILE A 31 -6.97 -3.86 -6.40
C ILE A 31 -8.36 -4.49 -6.58
N GLU A 32 -8.41 -5.82 -6.73
CA GLU A 32 -9.68 -6.56 -6.84
C GLU A 32 -10.49 -6.41 -5.54
N ARG A 33 -9.88 -6.68 -4.38
CA ARG A 33 -10.52 -6.49 -3.07
C ARG A 33 -11.02 -5.05 -2.87
N ALA A 34 -10.21 -4.06 -3.22
CA ALA A 34 -10.60 -2.65 -3.16
C ALA A 34 -11.80 -2.33 -4.08
N THR A 35 -11.85 -2.96 -5.25
CA THR A 35 -12.94 -2.80 -6.23
C THR A 35 -14.23 -3.45 -5.75
N GLU A 36 -14.16 -4.67 -5.21
CA GLU A 36 -15.31 -5.38 -4.62
C GLU A 36 -15.91 -4.61 -3.44
N LYS A 37 -15.04 -4.02 -2.61
CA LYS A 37 -15.44 -3.14 -1.51
C LYS A 37 -15.93 -1.76 -1.97
N LYS A 38 -15.92 -1.48 -3.27
CA LYS A 38 -16.28 -0.17 -3.85
C LYS A 38 -15.50 0.98 -3.21
N MET A 39 -14.23 0.76 -2.89
CA MET A 39 -13.34 1.84 -2.44
C MET A 39 -13.31 2.95 -3.49
N GLY A 40 -13.14 4.19 -3.04
CA GLY A 40 -13.12 5.34 -3.93
C GLY A 40 -12.06 5.23 -5.03
N TYR A 41 -12.34 5.83 -6.18
CA TYR A 41 -11.47 5.83 -7.38
C TYR A 41 -10.00 6.16 -7.09
N LYS A 42 -9.75 7.07 -6.13
CA LYS A 42 -8.40 7.45 -5.72
C LYS A 42 -7.62 6.28 -5.10
N ASN A 43 -8.26 5.48 -4.24
CA ASN A 43 -7.63 4.33 -3.59
C ASN A 43 -7.34 3.22 -4.62
N ILE A 44 -8.26 2.97 -5.54
CA ILE A 44 -8.02 2.01 -6.63
C ILE A 44 -6.84 2.47 -7.51
N ASN A 45 -6.77 3.76 -7.85
CA ASN A 45 -5.68 4.28 -8.68
C ASN A 45 -4.33 4.29 -7.96
N ILE A 46 -4.29 4.50 -6.65
CA ILE A 46 -3.02 4.45 -5.91
C ILE A 46 -2.50 3.02 -5.83
N LEU A 47 -3.37 2.03 -5.64
CA LEU A 47 -3.01 0.60 -5.72
C LEU A 47 -2.55 0.19 -7.12
N LYS A 48 -3.18 0.69 -8.19
CA LYS A 48 -2.68 0.51 -9.58
C LYS A 48 -1.31 1.15 -9.81
N THR A 49 -0.98 2.20 -9.05
CA THR A 49 0.35 2.82 -9.10
C THR A 49 1.35 1.98 -8.33
N ALA A 50 0.96 1.41 -7.19
CA ALA A 50 1.74 0.43 -6.45
C ALA A 50 2.09 -0.79 -7.31
N GLN A 51 1.09 -1.39 -7.98
CA GLN A 51 1.26 -2.51 -8.89
C GLN A 51 2.33 -2.24 -9.97
N ARG A 52 2.19 -1.11 -10.70
CA ARG A 52 3.15 -0.72 -11.75
C ARG A 52 4.56 -0.44 -11.23
N LYS A 53 4.71 -0.24 -9.93
CA LYS A 53 5.97 0.06 -9.24
C LYS A 53 6.32 -1.01 -8.22
N ALA A 54 5.77 -2.23 -8.35
CA ALA A 54 6.04 -3.32 -7.43
C ALA A 54 7.55 -3.54 -7.29
N ARG A 55 8.02 -3.66 -6.04
CA ARG A 55 9.46 -3.82 -5.69
C ARG A 55 10.39 -2.69 -6.14
N LEU A 56 9.81 -1.54 -6.47
CA LEU A 56 10.51 -0.35 -6.96
C LEU A 56 10.15 0.88 -6.12
N SER A 57 10.00 0.71 -4.80
CA SER A 57 9.65 1.75 -3.82
C SER A 57 10.48 3.04 -3.96
N LYS A 58 11.77 2.91 -4.30
CA LYS A 58 12.71 4.04 -4.49
C LYS A 58 12.28 5.08 -5.54
N TYR A 59 11.28 4.79 -6.37
CA TYR A 59 10.73 5.74 -7.36
C TYR A 59 9.38 6.34 -6.93
N LEU A 60 8.92 6.04 -5.73
CA LEU A 60 7.75 6.64 -5.10
C LEU A 60 8.23 7.57 -3.99
N SER A 61 7.41 8.57 -3.66
CA SER A 61 7.67 9.40 -2.47
C SER A 61 7.16 8.69 -1.22
N ASP A 62 7.81 8.96 -0.09
CA ASP A 62 7.45 8.37 1.21
C ASP A 62 5.97 8.60 1.55
N LYS A 63 5.44 9.79 1.23
CA LYS A 63 4.02 10.11 1.41
C LYS A 63 3.09 9.19 0.60
N VAL A 64 3.50 8.83 -0.62
CA VAL A 64 2.73 7.94 -1.48
C VAL A 64 2.80 6.51 -0.95
N ILE A 65 3.99 6.05 -0.52
CA ILE A 65 4.15 4.73 0.08
C ILE A 65 3.29 4.62 1.35
N ARG A 66 3.33 5.62 2.23
CA ARG A 66 2.49 5.66 3.43
C ARG A 66 1.01 5.57 3.11
N TRP A 67 0.56 6.30 2.08
CA TRP A 67 -0.84 6.22 1.65
C TRP A 67 -1.18 4.82 1.14
N ILE A 68 -0.34 4.23 0.30
CA ILE A 68 -0.56 2.86 -0.20
C ILE A 68 -0.65 1.86 0.95
N LEU A 69 0.31 1.88 1.88
CA LEU A 69 0.32 0.98 3.03
C LEU A 69 -0.92 1.17 3.92
N SER A 70 -1.38 2.42 4.10
CA SER A 70 -2.62 2.67 4.85
C SER A 70 -3.87 2.05 4.20
N VAL A 71 -3.93 2.03 2.87
CA VAL A 71 -5.03 1.39 2.12
C VAL A 71 -4.94 -0.13 2.24
N VAL A 72 -3.72 -0.69 2.20
CA VAL A 72 -3.49 -2.13 2.41
C VAL A 72 -3.89 -2.55 3.82
N GLU A 73 -3.48 -1.80 4.84
CA GLU A 73 -3.86 -2.03 6.23
C GLU A 73 -5.39 -2.00 6.42
N GLU A 74 -6.09 -1.04 5.81
CA GLU A 74 -7.56 -0.96 5.84
C GLU A 74 -8.20 -2.20 5.19
N LEU A 75 -7.65 -2.66 4.08
CA LEU A 75 -8.14 -3.84 3.38
C LEU A 75 -7.94 -5.12 4.20
N ASP A 76 -6.80 -5.26 4.88
CA ASP A 76 -6.41 -6.44 5.65
C ASP A 76 -7.01 -6.49 7.06
N ALA A 77 -7.10 -5.36 7.76
CA ALA A 77 -7.74 -5.30 9.08
C ALA A 77 -9.21 -5.76 9.03
N GLU A 78 -9.93 -5.40 7.97
CA GLU A 78 -11.31 -5.85 7.79
C GLU A 78 -11.47 -7.31 7.34
N ASN A 79 -10.37 -7.99 6.97
CA ASN A 79 -10.39 -9.43 6.71
C ASN A 79 -10.28 -10.26 8.00
N GLU A 80 -9.83 -9.67 9.11
CA GLU A 80 -9.73 -10.36 10.41
C GLU A 80 -11.05 -10.37 11.21
N ASP A 81 -12.05 -9.55 10.82
CA ASP A 81 -13.36 -9.43 11.50
C ASP A 81 -14.49 -10.28 10.87
N LYS A 82 -14.17 -11.38 10.16
CA LYS A 82 -15.17 -12.32 9.60
C LYS A 82 -15.00 -13.77 10.07
#